data_AF-A0A7D7ZS64-F1
#
_entry.id   AF-A0A7D7ZS64-F1
#
_cell.length_a   1.000
_cell.length_b   1.000
_cell.length_c   1.000
_cell.angle_alpha   90.00
_cell.angle_beta   90.00
_cell.angle_gamma   90.00
#
_symmetry.space_group_name_H-M   'P 1'
#
loop_
_entity.id
_entity.type
_entity.pdbx_description
1 polymer ?
#
loop_
_entity_poly.entity_id
_entity_poly.type
_entity_poly.pdbx_seq_one_letter_code
_entity_poly.pdbx_strand_id
1 'polypeptide(L)'
;MYDNHIDVKGMICLESIGYYSDADHSQRFPLKEMESMYGTKGNFIAVVQNDKNEKFSSQIANLLLNQNLTETELLKSNASISGVDFSDHLNYWKFNYEAVMITNTAFYRNKNYHTDKDLLKTLDLKKLNLVILQLYNAIVKLNE
;
A
#
# COMPACT_ATOMS: atom_id res chain seq x y z
N MET A 1 22.49 5.79 -0.40
CA MET A 1 22.42 4.52 -1.17
C MET A 1 22.79 4.77 -2.62
N TYR A 2 22.01 5.61 -3.32
CA TYR A 2 22.26 5.98 -4.72
C TYR A 2 23.68 6.50 -5.00
N ASP A 3 24.13 7.57 -4.33
CA ASP A 3 25.46 8.16 -4.56
C ASP A 3 26.62 7.18 -4.30
N ASN A 4 26.40 6.21 -3.41
CA ASN A 4 27.36 5.18 -3.05
C ASN A 4 27.18 3.87 -3.85
N HIS A 5 26.30 3.86 -4.85
CA HIS A 5 26.01 2.71 -5.72
C HIS A 5 25.70 1.42 -4.93
N ILE A 6 25.00 1.57 -3.82
CA ILE A 6 24.57 0.42 -3.02
C ILE A 6 23.48 -0.33 -3.79
N ASP A 7 23.67 -1.64 -3.93
CA ASP A 7 22.65 -2.53 -4.48
C ASP A 7 21.50 -2.68 -3.48
N VAL A 8 20.28 -2.42 -3.94
CA VAL A 8 19.07 -2.43 -3.13
C VAL A 8 18.09 -3.39 -3.79
N LYS A 9 17.84 -4.53 -3.13
CA LYS A 9 16.88 -5.56 -3.60
C LYS A 9 15.47 -4.97 -3.81
N GLY A 10 15.08 -4.03 -2.96
CA GLY A 10 13.85 -3.26 -3.08
C GLY A 10 13.44 -2.63 -1.75
N MET A 11 12.41 -1.78 -1.78
CA MET A 11 11.88 -1.09 -0.61
C MET A 11 10.39 -1.41 -0.40
N ILE A 12 9.99 -1.56 0.87
CA ILE A 12 8.59 -1.72 1.27
C ILE A 12 8.23 -0.56 2.18
N CYS A 13 7.28 0.25 1.74
CA CYS A 13 6.72 1.38 2.48
C CYS A 13 5.44 0.94 3.19
N LEU A 14 5.34 1.14 4.50
CA LEU A 14 4.07 1.03 5.21
C LEU A 14 3.51 2.44 5.39
N GLU A 15 2.35 2.72 4.82
CA GLU A 15 1.71 4.02 4.92
C GLU A 15 0.28 3.83 5.38
N SER A 16 -0.04 4.18 6.63
CA SER A 16 -1.40 4.09 7.18
C SER A 16 -2.04 2.71 6.93
N ILE A 17 -1.92 1.75 7.85
CA ILE A 17 -2.39 0.37 7.61
C ILE A 17 -3.49 -0.09 8.58
N GLY A 18 -4.01 0.82 9.42
CA GLY A 18 -4.89 0.46 10.55
C GLY A 18 -6.33 0.96 10.44
N TYR A 19 -6.62 1.97 9.63
CA TYR A 19 -7.97 2.53 9.51
C TYR A 19 -8.78 1.82 8.42
N TYR A 20 -9.96 1.32 8.76
CA TYR A 20 -10.88 0.59 7.88
C TYR A 20 -12.31 1.04 8.08
N SER A 21 -13.15 0.88 7.07
CA SER A 21 -14.58 1.16 7.14
C SER A 21 -15.36 0.32 6.12
N ASP A 22 -16.41 -0.37 6.58
CA ASP A 22 -17.34 -1.12 5.74
C ASP A 22 -18.56 -0.29 5.29
N ALA A 23 -18.65 0.98 5.70
CA ALA A 23 -19.70 1.89 5.27
C ALA A 23 -19.58 2.17 3.76
N ASP A 24 -20.72 2.29 3.09
CA ASP A 24 -20.77 2.65 1.67
C ASP A 24 -20.13 4.03 1.44
N HIS A 25 -19.40 4.18 0.33
CA HIS A 25 -18.68 5.41 -0.04
C HIS A 25 -17.66 5.90 1.00
N SER A 26 -17.12 4.98 1.81
CA SER A 26 -16.04 5.27 2.76
C SER A 26 -14.64 5.25 2.12
N GLN A 27 -14.51 4.68 0.93
CA GLN A 27 -13.31 4.76 0.10
C GLN A 27 -13.50 5.82 -0.98
N ARG A 28 -12.50 6.68 -1.16
CA ARG A 28 -12.38 7.59 -2.30
C ARG A 28 -11.15 7.25 -3.12
N PHE A 29 -11.08 7.74 -4.35
CA PHE A 29 -9.90 7.56 -5.21
C PHE A 29 -9.60 8.86 -5.95
N PRO A 30 -8.37 9.03 -6.48
CA PRO A 30 -8.06 10.16 -7.34
C PRO A 30 -8.88 10.15 -8.64
N LEU A 31 -9.18 8.96 -9.18
CA LEU A 31 -9.95 8.79 -10.41
C LEU A 31 -11.25 8.05 -10.10
N LYS A 32 -12.39 8.52 -10.64
CA LYS A 32 -13.70 7.93 -10.36
C LYS A 32 -13.83 6.50 -10.89
N GLU A 33 -13.15 6.20 -11.98
CA GLU A 33 -13.13 4.88 -12.62
C GLU A 33 -12.56 3.80 -11.69
N MET A 34 -11.73 4.19 -10.71
CA MET A 34 -11.20 3.29 -9.70
C MET A 34 -12.27 2.78 -8.73
N GLU A 35 -13.34 3.54 -8.48
CA GLU A 35 -14.45 3.06 -7.64
C GLU A 35 -15.16 1.85 -8.27
N SER A 36 -15.22 1.79 -9.61
CA SER A 36 -15.79 0.64 -10.32
C SER A 36 -14.88 -0.59 -10.26
N MET A 37 -13.56 -0.40 -10.16
CA MET A 37 -12.58 -1.50 -10.11
C MET A 37 -12.40 -2.04 -8.70
N TYR A 38 -12.31 -1.16 -7.70
CA TYR A 38 -11.95 -1.51 -6.32
C TYR A 38 -13.11 -1.36 -5.32
N GLY A 39 -14.29 -0.93 -5.78
CA GLY A 39 -15.46 -0.69 -4.95
C GLY A 39 -15.42 0.63 -4.18
N THR A 40 -16.47 0.87 -3.36
CA THR A 40 -16.66 2.13 -2.62
C THR A 40 -16.42 2.00 -1.11
N LYS A 41 -16.05 0.82 -0.63
CA LYS A 41 -15.82 0.51 0.79
C LYS A 41 -14.34 0.51 1.11
N GLY A 42 -13.96 1.15 2.21
CA GLY A 42 -12.58 1.23 2.67
C GLY A 42 -12.16 0.03 3.52
N ASN A 43 -12.43 -1.19 3.06
CA ASN A 43 -12.28 -2.41 3.85
C ASN A 43 -11.13 -3.34 3.42
N PHE A 44 -10.29 -2.88 2.48
CA PHE A 44 -9.12 -3.58 1.92
C PHE A 44 -7.80 -2.87 2.24
N ILE A 45 -6.68 -3.56 2.02
CA ILE A 45 -5.33 -2.97 1.96
C ILE A 45 -4.86 -2.89 0.50
N ALA A 46 -4.30 -1.76 0.08
CA ALA A 46 -3.73 -1.58 -1.25
C ALA A 46 -2.23 -1.89 -1.23
N VAL A 47 -1.76 -2.63 -2.22
CA VAL A 47 -0.36 -2.72 -2.60
C VAL A 47 -0.16 -1.82 -3.81
N VAL A 48 0.51 -0.69 -3.61
CA VAL A 48 0.85 0.26 -4.66
C VAL A 48 2.25 -0.06 -5.18
N GLN A 49 2.39 -0.24 -6.48
CA GLN A 49 3.67 -0.48 -7.13
C GLN A 49 3.76 0.28 -8.46
N ASN A 50 4.98 0.39 -8.98
CA ASN A 50 5.22 0.94 -10.32
C ASN A 50 4.54 0.08 -11.40
N ASP A 51 4.17 0.70 -12.52
CA ASP A 51 3.61 -0.01 -13.69
C ASP A 51 4.68 -0.71 -14.55
N LYS A 52 5.96 -0.49 -14.23
CA LYS A 52 7.12 -1.16 -14.81
C LYS A 52 7.18 -2.65 -14.46
N ASN A 53 7.92 -3.41 -15.28
CA ASN A 53 8.24 -4.81 -14.99
C ASN A 53 9.33 -4.92 -13.91
N GLU A 54 8.93 -4.75 -12.66
CA GLU A 54 9.77 -4.80 -11.46
C GLU A 54 9.63 -6.16 -10.77
N LYS A 55 10.72 -6.92 -10.67
CA LYS A 55 10.70 -8.31 -10.20
C LYS A 55 10.38 -8.40 -8.71
N PHE A 56 11.09 -7.65 -7.88
CA PHE A 56 10.87 -7.57 -6.45
C PHE A 56 9.46 -7.06 -6.14
N SER A 57 9.04 -5.96 -6.76
CA SER A 57 7.71 -5.38 -6.52
C SER A 57 6.60 -6.37 -6.85
N SER A 58 6.69 -7.02 -8.02
CA SER A 58 5.72 -8.03 -8.45
C SER A 58 5.73 -9.27 -7.56
N GLN A 59 6.89 -9.71 -7.07
CA GLN A 59 6.99 -10.84 -6.14
C GLN A 59 6.28 -10.53 -4.82
N ILE A 60 6.54 -9.36 -4.22
CA ILE A 60 5.86 -8.95 -2.98
C ILE A 60 4.34 -8.85 -3.20
N ALA A 61 3.89 -8.16 -4.25
CA ALA A 61 2.47 -8.03 -4.55
C ALA A 61 1.77 -9.39 -4.70
N ASN A 62 2.36 -10.29 -5.49
CA ASN A 62 1.81 -11.64 -5.68
C ASN A 62 1.79 -12.45 -4.38
N LEU A 63 2.84 -12.36 -3.55
CA LEU A 63 2.89 -13.06 -2.27
C LEU A 63 1.85 -12.54 -1.28
N LEU A 64 1.56 -11.24 -1.27
CA LEU A 64 0.52 -10.65 -0.42
C LEU A 64 -0.88 -11.09 -0.90
N LEU A 65 -1.15 -10.96 -2.21
CA LEU A 65 -2.42 -11.36 -2.82
C LEU A 65 -2.72 -12.86 -2.63
N ASN A 66 -1.74 -13.73 -2.87
CA ASN A 66 -1.92 -15.18 -2.78
C ASN A 66 -2.11 -15.68 -1.34
N GLN A 67 -1.62 -14.95 -0.35
CA GLN A 67 -1.82 -15.30 1.06
C GLN A 67 -3.26 -15.02 1.52
N ASN A 68 -3.85 -13.94 1.02
CA ASN A 68 -5.24 -13.55 1.27
C ASN A 68 -5.65 -13.61 2.76
N LEU A 69 -4.78 -13.16 3.67
CA LEU A 69 -5.08 -13.07 5.10
C LEU A 69 -5.99 -11.88 5.41
N THR A 70 -5.93 -10.85 4.55
CA THR A 70 -6.84 -9.71 4.52
C THR A 70 -7.13 -9.34 3.07
N GLU A 71 -8.31 -8.76 2.81
CA GLU A 71 -8.67 -8.23 1.49
C GLU A 71 -7.56 -7.29 1.00
N THR A 72 -6.98 -7.62 -0.15
CA THR A 72 -5.77 -6.98 -0.67
C THR A 72 -5.95 -6.66 -2.14
N GLU A 73 -5.72 -5.40 -2.51
CA GLU A 73 -5.88 -4.90 -3.88
C GLU A 73 -4.55 -4.45 -4.45
N LEU A 74 -4.30 -4.75 -5.74
CA LEU A 74 -3.12 -4.26 -6.44
C LEU A 74 -3.44 -2.98 -7.20
N LEU A 75 -2.73 -1.91 -6.85
CA LEU A 75 -2.81 -0.62 -7.52
C LEU A 75 -1.49 -0.39 -8.25
N LYS A 76 -1.51 -0.56 -9.58
CA LYS A 76 -0.38 -0.16 -10.42
C LYS A 76 -0.52 1.32 -10.72
N SER A 77 0.47 2.10 -10.32
CA SER A 77 0.51 3.54 -10.52
C SER A 77 1.90 3.92 -11.00
N ASN A 78 1.99 4.95 -11.84
CA ASN A 78 3.26 5.60 -12.13
C ASN A 78 3.33 6.94 -11.38
N ALA A 79 4.54 7.46 -11.20
CA ALA A 79 4.79 8.71 -10.47
C ALA A 79 4.09 9.95 -11.08
N SER A 80 3.41 9.83 -12.23
CA SER A 80 2.64 10.90 -12.86
C SER A 80 1.18 10.97 -12.39
N ILE A 81 0.67 9.94 -11.71
CA ILE A 81 -0.70 9.95 -11.17
C ILE A 81 -0.70 10.65 -9.81
N SER A 82 -1.00 11.96 -9.85
CA SER A 82 -1.22 12.76 -8.64
C SER A 82 -2.35 12.15 -7.81
N GLY A 83 -2.06 11.83 -6.56
CA GLY A 83 -2.99 11.15 -5.67
C GLY A 83 -2.42 9.92 -4.99
N VAL A 84 -1.65 9.11 -5.72
CA VAL A 84 -1.14 7.81 -5.23
C VAL A 84 0.32 7.90 -4.76
N ASP A 85 0.84 9.13 -4.72
CA ASP A 85 2.24 9.52 -4.84
C ASP A 85 2.71 10.31 -3.59
N PHE A 86 2.33 9.89 -2.39
CA PHE A 86 2.56 10.70 -1.17
C PHE A 86 3.45 10.06 -0.09
N SER A 87 4.14 8.96 -0.38
CA SER A 87 4.98 8.32 0.64
C SER A 87 6.36 7.93 0.10
N ASP A 88 7.20 7.35 0.96
CA ASP A 88 8.65 7.23 0.74
C ASP A 88 9.04 6.43 -0.51
N HIS A 89 8.17 5.53 -0.99
CA HIS A 89 8.38 4.74 -2.20
C HIS A 89 8.73 5.61 -3.44
N LEU A 90 8.23 6.85 -3.52
CA LEU A 90 8.58 7.77 -4.61
C LEU A 90 10.06 8.11 -4.67
N ASN A 91 10.69 8.28 -3.50
CA ASN A 91 12.11 8.60 -3.44
C ASN A 91 12.94 7.45 -4.02
N TYR A 92 12.48 6.21 -3.87
CA TYR A 92 13.10 5.02 -4.45
C TYR A 92 12.84 4.93 -5.96
N TRP A 93 11.60 5.13 -6.40
CA TRP A 93 11.27 5.14 -7.83
C TRP A 93 12.03 6.23 -8.61
N LYS A 94 12.26 7.40 -8.01
CA LYS A 94 13.07 8.49 -8.60
C LYS A 94 14.48 8.05 -8.97
N PHE A 95 15.08 7.16 -8.19
CA PHE A 95 16.40 6.60 -8.41
C PHE A 95 16.36 5.21 -9.08
N ASN A 96 15.20 4.82 -9.62
CA ASN A 96 14.95 3.55 -10.29
C ASN A 96 15.21 2.32 -9.40
N TYR A 97 15.01 2.47 -8.09
CA TYR A 97 14.92 1.35 -7.16
C TYR A 97 13.49 0.81 -7.13
N GLU A 98 13.35 -0.52 -7.13
CA GLU A 98 12.06 -1.17 -6.98
C GLU A 98 11.48 -0.89 -5.59
N ALA A 99 10.22 -0.46 -5.55
CA ALA A 99 9.55 -0.17 -4.28
C ALA A 99 8.05 -0.43 -4.36
N VAL A 100 7.49 -0.91 -3.26
CA VAL A 100 6.06 -1.07 -3.05
C VAL A 100 5.61 -0.30 -1.82
N MET A 101 4.38 0.20 -1.84
CA MET A 101 3.72 0.78 -0.67
C MET A 101 2.51 -0.05 -0.30
N ILE A 102 2.39 -0.42 0.96
CA ILE A 102 1.24 -1.12 1.52
C ILE A 102 0.46 -0.10 2.34
N THR A 103 -0.78 0.17 1.93
CA THR A 103 -1.55 1.29 2.49
C THR A 103 -3.03 1.02 2.54
N ASN A 104 -3.70 1.63 3.51
CA ASN A 104 -5.15 1.74 3.58
C ASN A 104 -5.67 2.97 2.81
N THR A 105 -4.84 3.59 1.96
CA THR A 105 -5.10 4.82 1.18
C THR A 105 -5.21 6.12 1.98
N ALA A 106 -4.80 6.10 3.25
CA ALA A 106 -4.63 7.28 4.10
C ALA A 106 -5.82 8.26 4.02
N PHE A 107 -5.59 9.50 3.58
CA PHE A 107 -6.59 10.57 3.51
C PHE A 107 -7.76 10.29 2.53
N TYR A 108 -7.63 9.34 1.60
CA TYR A 108 -8.77 8.92 0.78
C TYR A 108 -9.82 8.15 1.58
N ARG A 109 -9.45 7.60 2.73
CA ARG A 109 -10.31 6.81 3.60
C ARG A 109 -10.51 7.46 4.96
N ASN A 110 -9.43 7.88 5.61
CA ASN A 110 -9.45 8.48 6.93
C ASN A 110 -9.65 10.00 6.85
N LYS A 111 -10.88 10.47 7.10
CA LYS A 111 -11.20 11.90 7.16
C LYS A 111 -10.51 12.65 8.31
N ASN A 112 -9.98 11.92 9.30
CA ASN A 112 -9.24 12.48 10.42
C ASN A 112 -7.71 12.47 10.19
N TYR A 113 -7.21 12.01 9.04
CA TYR A 113 -5.78 11.96 8.75
C TYR A 113 -5.12 13.35 8.96
N HIS A 114 -3.97 13.36 9.64
CA HIS A 114 -3.26 14.59 10.05
C HIS A 114 -4.09 15.56 10.94
N THR A 115 -5.03 15.03 11.73
CA THR A 115 -5.76 15.80 12.75
C THR A 115 -5.58 15.18 14.13
N ASP A 116 -5.96 15.92 15.18
CA ASP A 116 -6.02 15.45 16.56
C ASP A 116 -7.01 14.28 16.79
N LYS A 117 -7.87 14.00 15.80
CA LYS A 117 -8.83 12.89 15.80
C LYS A 117 -8.30 11.62 15.15
N ASP A 118 -7.07 11.61 14.63
CA ASP A 118 -6.40 10.38 14.21
C ASP A 118 -5.88 9.64 15.43
N LEU A 119 -6.71 8.74 15.97
CA LEU A 119 -6.52 8.16 17.30
C LEU A 119 -6.41 6.65 17.23
N LEU A 120 -5.66 6.06 18.17
CA LEU A 120 -5.55 4.59 18.27
C LEU A 120 -6.92 3.88 18.29
N LYS A 121 -7.91 4.48 18.96
CA LYS A 121 -9.28 3.94 19.06
C LYS A 121 -10.03 3.88 17.73
N THR A 122 -9.58 4.61 16.70
CA THR A 122 -10.19 4.58 15.36
C THR A 122 -9.54 3.54 14.45
N LEU A 123 -8.53 2.81 14.93
CA LEU A 123 -7.86 1.77 14.16
C LEU A 123 -8.48 0.39 14.44
N ASP A 124 -8.58 -0.41 13.38
CA ASP A 124 -8.85 -1.85 13.47
C ASP A 124 -7.51 -2.58 13.67
N LEU A 125 -7.17 -2.82 14.93
CA LEU A 125 -5.92 -3.49 15.29
C LEU A 125 -5.86 -4.95 14.84
N LYS A 126 -7.02 -5.60 14.63
CA LYS A 126 -7.07 -6.96 14.13
C LYS A 126 -6.66 -7.00 12.66
N LYS A 127 -7.24 -6.13 11.82
CA LYS A 127 -6.85 -6.01 10.41
C LYS A 127 -5.41 -5.53 10.26
N LEU A 128 -4.97 -4.57 11.07
CA LEU A 128 -3.56 -4.15 11.09
C LEU A 128 -2.62 -5.33 11.35
N ASN A 129 -2.93 -6.17 12.35
CA ASN A 129 -2.11 -7.35 12.64
C ASN A 129 -2.06 -8.32 11.45
N LEU A 130 -3.20 -8.55 10.78
CA LEU A 130 -3.25 -9.39 9.58
C LEU A 130 -2.37 -8.83 8.45
N VAL A 131 -2.35 -7.51 8.23
CA VAL A 131 -1.44 -6.87 7.25
C VAL A 131 0.02 -7.14 7.60
N ILE A 132 0.41 -6.95 8.87
CA ILE A 132 1.77 -7.19 9.34
C ILE A 132 2.16 -8.67 9.18
N LEU A 133 1.27 -9.59 9.55
CA LEU A 133 1.50 -11.03 9.40
C LEU A 133 1.64 -11.43 7.92
N GLN A 134 0.78 -10.89 7.05
CA GLN A 134 0.81 -11.13 5.61
C GLN A 134 2.14 -10.63 5.00
N LEU A 135 2.60 -9.46 5.42
CA LEU A 135 3.89 -8.92 5.01
C LEU A 135 5.07 -9.75 5.54
N TYR A 136 5.06 -10.12 6.81
CA TYR A 136 6.10 -10.96 7.42
C TYR A 136 6.29 -12.26 6.62
N ASN A 137 5.20 -12.97 6.37
CA ASN A 137 5.21 -14.20 5.59
C ASN A 137 5.70 -13.98 4.15
N ALA A 138 5.35 -12.85 3.51
CA ALA A 138 5.84 -12.51 2.18
C ALA A 138 7.35 -12.30 2.18
N ILE A 139 7.88 -11.60 3.18
CA ILE A 139 9.33 -11.37 3.33
C ILE A 139 10.08 -12.69 3.57
N VAL A 140 9.55 -13.58 4.42
CA VAL A 140 10.15 -14.90 4.67
C VAL A 140 10.24 -15.68 3.36
N LYS A 141 9.14 -15.80 2.61
CA LYS A 141 9.08 -16.52 1.33
C LYS A 141 9.94 -15.89 0.22
N LEU A 142 10.17 -14.59 0.24
CA LEU A 142 11.03 -13.91 -0.74
C LEU A 142 12.52 -14.29 -0.59
N ASN A 143 12.88 -14.87 0.55
CA ASN A 143 14.25 -15.27 0.87
C ASN A 143 14.43 -16.80 0.87
N GLU A 144 13.38 -17.55 0.54
CA GLU A 144 13.43 -18.99 0.21
C GLU A 144 13.76 -19.19 -1.28
#